data_AF-A0AA39LLS6-F1
#
_entry.id   AF-A0AA39LLS6-F1
#
_cell.length_a   1.000
_cell.length_b   1.000
_cell.length_c   1.000
_cell.angle_alpha   90.00
_cell.angle_beta   90.00
_cell.angle_gamma   90.00
#
_symmetry.space_group_name_H-M   'P 1'
#
loop_
_entity.id
_entity.type
_entity.pdbx_description
1 polymer ?
#
loop_
_entity_poly.entity_id
_entity_poly.type
_entity_poly.pdbx_seq_one_letter_code
_entity_poly.pdbx_strand_id
1 'polypeptide(L)'
;MDDKFLTALGRICIAVVCLPLHIIIIWLFNTKQEYKKHTAFKIMTFLGVADSLHLIAQLMTASMVIWHLHTHPIFERISGALVLSTWDGMVGMIFVLALNRVVMVTQLSMTVSGQKTFFFALSSVIWVSYISIVGLHLTEQGAVEFAIQHGCYNYRNTPLNQYLKRFEVYGILLLLSLSLLCYFGIVVWIAFVKNIRSQHVRIEKREMRILAQGAVVFVYMSLLRCVWAFGSSWYRNQPVVVVVLALLSCFIGGINPLLYLCFNRASIRTMCDDKCATGIFRITISACFLPLQLILIWIFTTRKEYRKYVAFKIMTGLGIIDVLHLTGQFMAGCMIVFKLDVGAVYERVTGCLLMSMWCGMTGMNFVLATNRVIVLTQTKIRIIRAETLFYVLSGIAWSTYVSVICIHLTDEAAIDYKLHYKSSFGYRDTTLNSYMMSIESGWILTTLLLSFVCYIGIVLWLLFNKKLNVQHVKIERRELRILAQAIIVFAYMGANRSIWQFALRLVISAAIYTDIMVVLSCMIGMVNPLIYLYFNSGVRNQVLTFVGLKAMASSESSTIRVVTVKSLHRISF
;
A
#
# COMPACT_ATOMS: atom_id res chain seq x y z
N MET A 1 -14.23 -2.16 -18.72
CA MET A 1 -13.11 -1.62 -17.91
C MET A 1 -12.03 -2.68 -18.01
N ASP A 2 -10.80 -2.34 -18.38
CA ASP A 2 -9.76 -3.36 -18.41
C ASP A 2 -9.28 -3.62 -16.98
N ASP A 3 -9.89 -4.60 -16.33
CA ASP A 3 -9.51 -5.13 -15.01
C ASP A 3 -7.99 -5.41 -14.92
N LYS A 4 -7.36 -5.66 -16.09
CA LYS A 4 -5.91 -5.76 -16.31
C LYS A 4 -5.14 -4.53 -15.85
N PHE A 5 -5.56 -3.32 -16.25
CA PHE A 5 -4.84 -2.10 -15.89
C PHE A 5 -4.90 -1.87 -14.38
N LEU A 6 -6.06 -2.15 -13.77
CA LEU A 6 -6.20 -2.04 -12.32
C LEU A 6 -5.28 -3.03 -11.60
N THR A 7 -5.21 -4.28 -12.09
CA THR A 7 -4.26 -5.29 -11.58
C THR A 7 -2.81 -4.79 -11.68
N ALA A 8 -2.43 -4.24 -12.83
CA ALA A 8 -1.07 -3.75 -13.06
C ALA A 8 -0.72 -2.58 -12.15
N LEU A 9 -1.61 -1.60 -12.02
CA LEU A 9 -1.43 -0.48 -11.10
C LEU A 9 -1.29 -0.98 -9.65
N GLY A 10 -2.15 -1.91 -9.23
CA GLY A 10 -2.08 -2.50 -7.89
C GLY A 10 -0.76 -3.23 -7.63
N ARG A 11 -0.26 -4.01 -8.60
CA ARG A 11 1.07 -4.65 -8.53
C ARG A 11 2.20 -3.64 -8.38
N ILE A 12 2.18 -2.55 -9.16
CA ILE A 12 3.18 -1.48 -9.04
C ILE A 12 3.14 -0.87 -7.64
N CYS A 13 1.95 -0.54 -7.15
CA CYS A 13 1.81 0.07 -5.82
C CYS A 13 2.35 -0.84 -4.72
N ILE A 14 1.97 -2.14 -4.74
CA ILE A 14 2.44 -3.11 -3.77
C ILE A 14 3.96 -3.24 -3.86
N ALA A 15 4.53 -3.43 -5.04
CA ALA A 15 5.97 -3.63 -5.19
C ALA A 15 6.79 -2.40 -4.85
N VAL A 16 6.37 -1.20 -5.24
CA VAL A 16 7.04 0.07 -4.89
C VAL A 16 7.06 0.30 -3.38
N VAL A 17 6.01 -0.11 -2.66
CA VAL A 17 5.95 0.03 -1.20
C VAL A 17 6.73 -1.09 -0.50
N CYS A 18 6.59 -2.34 -0.94
CA CYS A 18 7.13 -3.50 -0.24
C CYS A 18 8.60 -3.79 -0.55
N LEU A 19 9.09 -3.45 -1.74
CA LEU A 19 10.49 -3.72 -2.11
C LEU A 19 11.50 -2.93 -1.26
N PRO A 20 11.33 -1.61 -1.00
CA PRO A 20 12.21 -0.88 -0.09
C PRO A 20 12.20 -1.45 1.33
N LEU A 21 11.03 -1.85 1.83
CA LEU A 21 10.91 -2.48 3.15
C LEU A 21 11.71 -3.78 3.25
N HIS A 22 11.68 -4.60 2.19
CA HIS A 22 12.50 -5.82 2.12
C HIS A 22 13.99 -5.52 2.12
N ILE A 23 14.44 -4.57 1.29
CA ILE A 23 15.84 -4.18 1.23
C ILE A 23 16.35 -3.74 2.62
N ILE A 24 15.56 -2.95 3.32
CA ILE A 24 15.86 -2.49 4.68
C ILE A 24 15.94 -3.69 5.66
N ILE A 25 14.98 -4.60 5.63
CA ILE A 25 14.95 -5.75 6.56
C ILE A 25 16.10 -6.71 6.29
N ILE A 26 16.38 -7.01 5.02
CA ILE A 26 17.53 -7.83 4.59
C ILE A 26 18.83 -7.19 5.07
N TRP A 27 18.98 -5.89 4.86
CA TRP A 27 20.17 -5.15 5.31
C TRP A 27 20.31 -5.19 6.83
N LEU A 28 19.23 -5.04 7.60
CA LEU A 28 19.24 -5.14 9.06
C LEU A 28 19.65 -6.52 9.56
N PHE A 29 19.07 -7.58 9.01
CA PHE A 29 19.42 -8.96 9.36
C PHE A 29 20.89 -9.27 9.03
N ASN A 30 21.40 -8.69 7.95
CA ASN A 30 22.79 -8.86 7.50
C ASN A 30 23.79 -7.89 8.14
N THR A 31 23.36 -6.90 8.92
CA THR A 31 24.27 -5.93 9.56
C THR A 31 24.37 -6.17 11.06
N LYS A 32 23.24 -6.36 11.75
CA LYS A 32 23.22 -6.43 13.22
C LYS A 32 23.62 -7.82 13.72
N GLN A 33 24.61 -7.87 14.61
CA GLN A 33 25.14 -9.12 15.18
C GLN A 33 24.08 -9.94 15.93
N GLU A 34 23.08 -9.28 16.52
CA GLU A 34 21.97 -9.94 17.20
C GLU A 34 21.20 -10.88 16.25
N TYR A 35 20.95 -10.45 15.01
CA TYR A 35 20.22 -11.26 14.03
C TYR A 35 21.12 -12.30 13.36
N LYS A 36 22.38 -11.94 13.04
CA LYS A 36 23.35 -12.84 12.40
C LYS A 36 23.60 -14.15 13.14
N LYS A 37 23.49 -14.13 14.48
CA LYS A 37 23.76 -15.29 15.32
C LYS A 37 22.71 -16.40 15.17
N HIS A 38 21.46 -16.07 14.86
CA HIS A 38 20.39 -17.06 14.75
C HIS A 38 20.17 -17.51 13.31
N THR A 39 20.18 -18.82 13.10
CA THR A 39 19.94 -19.45 11.80
C THR A 39 18.60 -19.05 11.17
N ALA A 40 17.58 -18.80 12.00
CA ALA A 40 16.26 -18.37 11.56
C ALA A 40 16.28 -17.07 10.74
N PHE A 41 17.03 -16.05 11.19
CA PHE A 41 17.11 -14.78 10.46
C PHE A 41 17.87 -14.94 9.14
N LYS A 42 18.85 -15.85 9.06
CA LYS A 42 19.52 -16.15 7.78
C LYS A 42 18.54 -16.79 6.78
N ILE A 43 17.72 -17.74 7.24
CA ILE A 43 16.64 -18.35 6.44
C ILE A 43 15.64 -17.26 6.00
N MET A 44 15.26 -16.35 6.90
CA MET A 44 14.38 -15.23 6.57
C MET A 44 15.02 -14.22 5.60
N THR A 45 16.33 -13.98 5.67
CA THR A 45 17.05 -13.16 4.70
C THR A 45 16.93 -13.78 3.31
N PHE A 46 17.17 -15.09 3.17
CA PHE A 46 17.00 -15.80 1.90
C PHE A 46 15.54 -15.72 1.41
N LEU A 47 14.55 -15.91 2.30
CA LEU A 47 13.14 -15.73 1.94
C LEU A 47 12.85 -14.30 1.45
N GLY A 48 13.39 -13.27 2.12
CA GLY A 48 13.22 -11.86 1.71
C GLY A 48 13.87 -11.54 0.36
N VAL A 49 14.99 -12.18 0.01
CA VAL A 49 15.59 -12.06 -1.33
C VAL A 49 14.66 -12.66 -2.38
N ALA A 50 14.09 -13.84 -2.13
CA ALA A 50 13.09 -14.44 -3.02
C ALA A 50 11.86 -13.53 -3.17
N ASP A 51 11.30 -13.01 -2.08
CA ASP A 51 10.19 -12.06 -2.12
C ASP A 51 10.53 -10.80 -2.95
N SER A 52 11.75 -10.29 -2.83
CA SER A 52 12.21 -9.13 -3.58
C SER A 52 12.28 -9.43 -5.09
N LEU A 53 12.80 -10.59 -5.47
CA LEU A 53 12.81 -11.05 -6.87
C LEU A 53 11.39 -11.22 -7.41
N HIS A 54 10.46 -11.75 -6.60
CA HIS A 54 9.04 -11.83 -6.96
C HIS A 54 8.44 -10.45 -7.21
N LEU A 55 8.66 -9.48 -6.30
CA LEU A 55 8.14 -8.11 -6.47
C LEU A 55 8.71 -7.41 -7.71
N ILE A 56 10.00 -7.61 -8.02
CA ILE A 56 10.62 -7.13 -9.26
C ILE A 56 9.95 -7.76 -10.49
N ALA A 57 9.72 -9.07 -10.46
CA ALA A 57 9.04 -9.76 -11.56
C ALA A 57 7.57 -9.29 -11.71
N GLN A 58 6.88 -8.96 -10.60
CA GLN A 58 5.55 -8.36 -10.65
C GLN A 58 5.55 -6.94 -11.22
N LEU A 59 6.60 -6.14 -10.96
CA LEU A 59 6.79 -4.83 -11.61
C LEU A 59 6.97 -5.00 -13.11
N MET A 60 7.83 -5.92 -13.53
CA MET A 60 8.02 -6.25 -14.95
C MET A 60 6.68 -6.67 -15.59
N THR A 61 5.93 -7.55 -14.92
CA THR A 61 4.61 -8.01 -15.38
C THR A 61 3.60 -6.87 -15.50
N ALA A 62 3.53 -6.00 -14.50
CA ALA A 62 2.66 -4.84 -14.54
C ALA A 62 3.02 -3.87 -15.67
N SER A 63 4.31 -3.69 -15.91
CA SER A 63 4.82 -2.83 -16.97
C SER A 63 4.43 -3.33 -18.37
N MET A 64 4.48 -4.65 -18.61
CA MET A 64 3.98 -5.28 -19.84
C MET A 64 2.49 -5.04 -20.05
N VAL A 65 1.67 -5.20 -18.99
CA VAL A 65 0.23 -4.94 -19.07
C VAL A 65 -0.06 -3.48 -19.42
N ILE A 66 0.65 -2.55 -18.78
CA ILE A 66 0.42 -1.11 -18.91
C ILE A 66 0.82 -0.62 -20.29
N TRP A 67 1.99 -1.02 -20.78
CA TRP A 67 2.48 -0.57 -22.09
C TRP A 67 1.86 -1.32 -23.27
N HIS A 68 1.03 -2.34 -23.03
CA HIS A 68 0.56 -3.27 -24.05
C HIS A 68 1.68 -3.75 -24.98
N LEU A 69 2.91 -3.74 -24.46
CA LEU A 69 4.06 -4.13 -25.23
C LEU A 69 3.87 -5.63 -25.45
N HIS A 70 3.74 -6.03 -26.71
CA HIS A 70 4.36 -7.27 -27.16
C HIS A 70 5.86 -7.09 -26.96
N THR A 71 6.29 -7.09 -25.70
CA THR A 71 7.69 -6.94 -25.33
C THR A 71 8.47 -8.02 -26.04
N HIS A 72 9.73 -7.72 -26.30
CA HIS A 72 10.68 -8.71 -26.78
C HIS A 72 10.49 -10.03 -26.00
N PRO A 73 10.34 -11.20 -26.68
CA PRO A 73 10.02 -12.47 -26.04
C PRO A 73 10.93 -12.83 -24.85
N ILE A 74 12.17 -12.32 -24.86
CA ILE A 74 13.12 -12.42 -23.73
C ILE A 74 12.56 -11.81 -22.45
N PHE A 75 12.01 -10.59 -22.50
CA PHE A 75 11.49 -9.92 -21.30
C PHE A 75 10.29 -10.67 -20.70
N GLU A 76 9.41 -11.16 -21.58
CA GLU A 76 8.27 -12.00 -21.20
C GLU A 76 8.74 -13.30 -20.52
N ARG A 77 9.71 -13.99 -21.13
CA ARG A 77 10.31 -15.22 -20.59
C ARG A 77 10.99 -14.98 -19.25
N ILE A 78 11.79 -13.92 -19.10
CA ILE A 78 12.48 -13.59 -17.83
C ILE A 78 11.45 -13.32 -16.72
N SER A 79 10.49 -12.44 -16.99
CA SER A 79 9.49 -12.07 -15.99
C SER A 79 8.60 -13.26 -15.62
N GLY A 80 8.17 -14.06 -16.59
CA GLY A 80 7.37 -15.26 -16.35
C GLY A 80 8.13 -16.33 -15.59
N ALA A 81 9.39 -16.59 -15.97
CA ALA A 81 10.27 -17.52 -15.28
C ALA A 81 10.42 -17.12 -13.81
N LEU A 82 10.71 -15.85 -13.53
CA LEU A 82 10.82 -15.34 -12.16
C LEU A 82 9.49 -15.43 -11.41
N VAL A 83 8.37 -14.94 -11.97
CA VAL A 83 7.07 -14.96 -11.27
C VAL A 83 6.66 -16.38 -10.87
N LEU A 84 6.85 -17.38 -11.74
CA LEU A 84 6.42 -18.75 -11.47
C LEU A 84 7.39 -19.48 -10.53
N SER A 85 8.67 -19.52 -10.86
CA SER A 85 9.68 -20.24 -10.07
C SER A 85 9.87 -19.68 -8.66
N THR A 86 9.62 -18.38 -8.43
CA THR A 86 9.85 -17.79 -7.11
C THR A 86 8.90 -18.36 -6.06
N TRP A 87 7.77 -18.94 -6.48
CA TRP A 87 6.92 -19.73 -5.59
C TRP A 87 7.62 -20.96 -5.03
N ASP A 88 8.36 -21.70 -5.84
CA ASP A 88 9.12 -22.87 -5.39
C ASP A 88 10.19 -22.46 -4.38
N GLY A 89 10.90 -21.37 -4.66
CA GLY A 89 11.87 -20.78 -3.74
C GLY A 89 11.23 -20.38 -2.41
N MET A 90 10.15 -19.58 -2.45
CA MET A 90 9.46 -19.11 -1.24
C MET A 90 8.88 -20.27 -0.41
N VAL A 91 8.19 -21.22 -1.04
CA VAL A 91 7.60 -22.39 -0.34
C VAL A 91 8.70 -23.28 0.24
N GLY A 92 9.78 -23.51 -0.50
CA GLY A 92 10.95 -24.22 0.00
C GLY A 92 11.53 -23.54 1.24
N MET A 93 11.75 -22.23 1.20
CA MET A 93 12.28 -21.49 2.36
C MET A 93 11.32 -21.49 3.57
N ILE A 94 10.00 -21.49 3.34
CA ILE A 94 8.99 -21.66 4.41
C ILE A 94 9.12 -23.04 5.06
N PHE A 95 9.34 -24.10 4.27
CA PHE A 95 9.60 -25.44 4.80
C PHE A 95 10.87 -25.48 5.64
N VAL A 96 11.97 -24.89 5.16
CA VAL A 96 13.23 -24.78 5.93
C VAL A 96 13.01 -24.04 7.25
N LEU A 97 12.21 -22.96 7.22
CA LEU A 97 11.86 -22.22 8.43
C LEU A 97 11.04 -23.08 9.39
N ALA A 98 10.03 -23.80 8.92
CA ALA A 98 9.21 -24.71 9.73
C ALA A 98 10.05 -25.82 10.37
N LEU A 99 10.94 -26.46 9.60
CA LEU A 99 11.86 -27.47 10.10
C LEU A 99 12.85 -26.89 11.13
N ASN A 100 13.33 -25.66 10.90
CA ASN A 100 14.15 -24.95 11.87
C ASN A 100 13.40 -24.73 13.20
N ARG A 101 12.11 -24.40 13.14
CA ARG A 101 11.27 -24.28 14.36
C ARG A 101 11.12 -25.62 15.07
N VAL A 102 10.93 -26.73 14.35
CA VAL A 102 10.87 -28.07 14.95
C VAL A 102 12.14 -28.32 15.76
N VAL A 103 13.32 -28.22 15.14
CA VAL A 103 14.61 -28.46 15.80
C VAL A 103 14.80 -27.57 17.04
N MET A 104 14.43 -26.29 16.95
CA MET A 104 14.55 -25.35 18.07
C MET A 104 13.59 -25.65 19.23
N VAL A 105 12.34 -26.04 18.94
CA VAL A 105 11.31 -26.27 19.96
C VAL A 105 11.42 -27.65 20.61
N THR A 106 11.81 -28.68 19.84
CA THR A 106 11.99 -30.04 20.36
C THR A 106 13.33 -30.25 21.05
N GLN A 107 14.25 -29.27 20.96
CA GLN A 107 15.61 -29.36 21.50
C GLN A 107 16.37 -30.59 20.98
N LEU A 108 16.17 -30.96 19.70
CA LEU A 108 16.94 -32.01 19.04
C LEU A 108 18.43 -31.70 19.18
N SER A 109 19.20 -32.69 19.68
CA SER A 109 20.61 -32.57 20.03
C SER A 109 21.51 -32.43 18.79
N MET A 110 21.47 -31.27 18.15
CA MET A 110 22.43 -30.87 17.13
C MET A 110 23.42 -29.88 17.72
N THR A 111 24.71 -30.05 17.41
CA THR A 111 25.71 -29.02 17.74
C THR A 111 25.37 -27.72 17.01
N VAL A 112 25.68 -26.57 17.62
CA VAL A 112 25.37 -25.24 17.03
C VAL A 112 26.00 -25.08 15.63
N SER A 113 27.20 -25.62 15.43
CA SER A 113 27.87 -25.65 14.13
C SER A 113 27.12 -26.56 13.15
N GLY A 114 26.79 -27.78 13.57
CA GLY A 114 26.03 -28.74 12.75
C GLY A 114 24.68 -28.20 12.31
N GLN A 115 23.95 -27.52 13.20
CA GLN A 115 22.68 -26.88 12.89
C GLN A 115 22.84 -25.80 11.80
N LYS A 116 23.85 -24.92 11.94
CA LYS A 116 24.11 -23.86 10.94
C LYS A 116 24.45 -24.44 9.58
N THR A 117 25.35 -25.42 9.53
CA THR A 117 25.75 -26.09 8.30
C THR A 117 24.58 -26.81 7.65
N PHE A 118 23.76 -27.53 8.43
CA PHE A 118 22.59 -28.24 7.93
C PHE A 118 21.58 -27.31 7.26
N PHE A 119 21.15 -26.24 7.94
CA PHE A 119 20.17 -25.31 7.36
C PHE A 119 20.74 -24.47 6.22
N PHE A 120 22.04 -24.16 6.22
CA PHE A 120 22.69 -23.49 5.11
C PHE A 120 22.76 -24.39 3.87
N ALA A 121 23.14 -25.66 4.04
CA ALA A 121 23.15 -26.64 2.96
C ALA A 121 21.73 -26.85 2.40
N LEU A 122 20.73 -27.03 3.28
CA LEU A 122 19.34 -27.20 2.85
C LEU A 122 18.80 -25.96 2.12
N SER A 123 19.09 -24.75 2.62
CA SER A 123 18.72 -23.51 1.92
C SER A 123 19.42 -23.41 0.56
N SER A 124 20.69 -23.80 0.47
CA SER A 124 21.46 -23.81 -0.78
C SER A 124 20.86 -24.77 -1.81
N VAL A 125 20.44 -25.97 -1.38
CA VAL A 125 19.76 -26.94 -2.25
C VAL A 125 18.46 -26.35 -2.83
N ILE A 126 17.69 -25.63 -2.01
CA ILE A 126 16.45 -24.97 -2.47
C ILE A 126 16.76 -23.85 -3.46
N TRP A 127 17.79 -23.05 -3.21
CA TRP A 127 18.21 -22.01 -4.16
C TRP A 127 18.72 -22.58 -5.47
N VAL A 128 19.51 -23.65 -5.44
CA VAL A 128 19.97 -24.35 -6.65
C VAL A 128 18.78 -24.92 -7.42
N SER A 129 17.80 -25.52 -6.73
CA SER A 129 16.55 -25.98 -7.34
C SER A 129 15.78 -24.82 -7.99
N TYR A 130 15.58 -23.73 -7.26
CA TYR A 130 14.92 -22.50 -7.77
C TYR A 130 15.61 -21.95 -9.03
N ILE A 131 16.93 -21.74 -8.99
CA ILE A 131 17.71 -21.21 -10.13
C ILE A 131 17.64 -22.18 -11.31
N SER A 132 17.63 -23.49 -11.05
CA SER A 132 17.48 -24.50 -12.10
C SER A 132 16.11 -24.41 -12.78
N ILE A 133 15.03 -24.24 -12.01
CA ILE A 133 13.67 -24.05 -12.56
C ILE A 133 13.59 -22.74 -13.37
N VAL A 134 14.18 -21.64 -12.86
CA VAL A 134 14.32 -20.38 -13.64
C VAL A 134 15.02 -20.67 -14.97
N GLY A 135 16.16 -21.35 -14.94
CA GLY A 135 16.93 -21.71 -16.14
C GLY A 135 16.12 -22.55 -17.14
N LEU A 136 15.36 -23.52 -16.65
CA LEU A 136 14.47 -24.35 -17.48
C LEU A 136 13.36 -23.51 -18.12
N HIS A 137 12.75 -22.56 -17.40
CA HIS A 137 11.75 -21.65 -17.96
C HIS A 137 12.30 -20.64 -18.98
N LEU A 138 13.60 -20.36 -18.94
CA LEU A 138 14.26 -19.52 -19.96
C LEU A 138 14.49 -20.29 -21.27
N THR A 139 14.47 -21.62 -21.26
CA THR A 139 14.55 -22.44 -22.49
C THR A 139 13.28 -22.34 -23.32
N GLU A 140 13.37 -22.57 -24.62
CA GLU A 140 12.20 -22.53 -25.51
C GLU A 140 11.16 -23.61 -25.20
N GLN A 141 11.63 -24.76 -24.71
CA GLN A 141 10.78 -25.88 -24.34
C GLN A 141 10.11 -25.66 -22.97
N GLY A 142 10.75 -24.97 -22.03
CA GLY A 142 10.16 -24.65 -20.72
C GLY A 142 9.47 -23.29 -20.66
N ALA A 143 9.41 -22.56 -21.78
CA ALA A 143 8.92 -21.19 -21.83
C ALA A 143 7.49 -21.05 -21.30
N VAL A 144 7.27 -19.93 -20.63
CA VAL A 144 5.97 -19.48 -20.13
C VAL A 144 5.50 -18.29 -20.95
N GLU A 145 4.23 -18.31 -21.31
CA GLU A 145 3.61 -17.32 -22.18
C GLU A 145 2.74 -16.39 -21.34
N PHE A 146 2.91 -15.10 -21.55
CA PHE A 146 2.12 -14.08 -20.89
C PHE A 146 0.77 -13.92 -21.58
N ALA A 147 -0.27 -14.40 -20.92
CA ALA A 147 -1.64 -14.22 -21.38
C ALA A 147 -2.10 -12.79 -21.02
N ILE A 148 -1.89 -11.85 -21.94
CA ILE A 148 -2.33 -10.45 -21.82
C ILE A 148 -3.82 -10.36 -21.47
N GLN A 149 -4.63 -11.32 -21.92
CA GLN A 149 -6.07 -11.39 -21.60
C GLN A 149 -6.37 -11.52 -20.10
N HIS A 150 -5.50 -12.18 -19.34
CA HIS A 150 -5.69 -12.43 -17.91
C HIS A 150 -4.67 -11.68 -17.04
N GLY A 151 -3.64 -11.07 -17.64
CA GLY A 151 -2.55 -10.45 -16.90
C GLY A 151 -1.75 -11.47 -16.07
N CYS A 152 -1.71 -12.72 -16.51
CA CYS A 152 -1.03 -13.83 -15.85
C CYS A 152 -0.18 -14.63 -16.84
N TYR A 153 0.75 -15.42 -16.31
CA TYR A 153 1.55 -16.36 -17.09
C TYR A 153 0.88 -17.71 -17.18
N ASN A 154 0.92 -18.30 -18.37
CA ASN A 154 0.49 -19.65 -18.65
C ASN A 154 1.68 -20.48 -19.10
N TYR A 155 1.67 -21.75 -18.73
CA TYR A 155 2.62 -22.72 -19.27
C TYR A 155 2.31 -22.95 -20.76
N ARG A 156 3.28 -22.71 -21.65
CA ARG A 156 3.22 -23.13 -23.06
C ARG A 156 2.96 -24.64 -23.17
N ASN A 157 2.20 -25.05 -24.18
CA ASN A 157 1.85 -26.45 -24.40
C ASN A 157 3.00 -27.25 -25.05
N THR A 158 4.09 -27.47 -24.33
CA THR A 158 5.20 -28.34 -24.73
C THR A 158 5.30 -29.53 -23.76
N PRO A 159 5.91 -30.67 -24.18
CA PRO A 159 6.12 -31.80 -23.30
C PRO A 159 6.89 -31.43 -22.03
N LEU A 160 8.03 -30.73 -22.16
CA LEU A 160 8.85 -30.32 -21.01
C LEU A 160 8.06 -29.45 -20.03
N ASN A 161 7.28 -28.49 -20.52
CA ASN A 161 6.55 -27.57 -19.65
C ASN A 161 5.36 -28.23 -18.95
N GLN A 162 4.74 -29.24 -19.57
CA GLN A 162 3.74 -30.08 -18.90
C GLN A 162 4.37 -30.90 -17.75
N TYR A 163 5.60 -31.41 -17.95
CA TYR A 163 6.35 -32.07 -16.88
C TYR A 163 6.73 -31.09 -15.77
N LEU A 164 7.28 -29.91 -16.12
CA LEU A 164 7.62 -28.85 -15.15
C LEU A 164 6.40 -28.41 -14.33
N LYS A 165 5.28 -28.12 -14.99
CA LYS A 165 4.04 -27.75 -14.30
C LYS A 165 3.60 -28.81 -13.28
N ARG A 166 3.67 -30.10 -13.64
CA ARG A 166 3.34 -31.20 -12.71
C ARG A 166 4.35 -31.24 -11.56
N PHE A 167 5.64 -31.17 -11.90
CA PHE A 167 6.73 -31.18 -10.93
C PHE A 167 6.61 -30.04 -9.90
N GLU A 168 6.39 -28.80 -10.34
CA GLU A 168 6.19 -27.64 -9.45
C GLU A 168 4.93 -27.77 -8.59
N VAL A 169 3.81 -28.18 -9.18
CA VAL A 169 2.56 -28.36 -8.42
C VAL A 169 2.74 -29.42 -7.32
N TYR A 170 3.29 -30.59 -7.65
CA TYR A 170 3.51 -31.65 -6.67
C TYR A 170 4.62 -31.31 -5.68
N GLY A 171 5.69 -30.65 -6.13
CA GLY A 171 6.79 -30.19 -5.29
C GLY A 171 6.33 -29.17 -4.25
N ILE A 172 5.58 -28.15 -4.68
CA ILE A 172 4.96 -27.16 -3.78
C ILE A 172 4.01 -27.85 -2.81
N LEU A 173 3.13 -28.74 -3.28
CA LEU A 173 2.18 -29.44 -2.42
C LEU A 173 2.87 -30.32 -1.37
N LEU A 174 3.94 -31.02 -1.77
CA LEU A 174 4.77 -31.83 -0.88
C LEU A 174 5.43 -30.95 0.19
N LEU A 175 6.09 -29.86 -0.20
CA LEU A 175 6.76 -28.94 0.73
C LEU A 175 5.78 -28.25 1.70
N LEU A 176 4.59 -27.86 1.22
CA LEU A 176 3.54 -27.32 2.08
C LEU A 176 3.01 -28.39 3.04
N SER A 177 2.83 -29.63 2.59
CA SER A 177 2.39 -30.74 3.45
C SER A 177 3.43 -31.06 4.53
N LEU A 178 4.71 -31.11 4.16
CA LEU A 178 5.81 -31.29 5.12
C LEU A 178 5.89 -30.13 6.11
N SER A 179 5.64 -28.89 5.66
CA SER A 179 5.55 -27.71 6.54
C SER A 179 4.38 -27.83 7.52
N LEU A 180 3.21 -28.28 7.06
CA LEU A 180 2.04 -28.53 7.90
C LEU A 180 2.35 -29.58 8.97
N LEU A 181 2.99 -30.69 8.58
CA LEU A 181 3.40 -31.74 9.51
C LEU A 181 4.40 -31.21 10.55
N CYS A 182 5.33 -30.34 10.15
CA CYS A 182 6.24 -29.66 11.08
C CYS A 182 5.47 -28.80 12.10
N TYR A 183 4.56 -27.94 11.64
CA TYR A 183 3.77 -27.09 12.54
C TYR A 183 2.83 -27.89 13.45
N PHE A 184 2.18 -28.93 12.92
CA PHE A 184 1.35 -29.83 13.71
C PHE A 184 2.19 -30.58 14.76
N GLY A 185 3.35 -31.09 14.38
CA GLY A 185 4.29 -31.74 15.28
C GLY A 185 4.76 -30.81 16.40
N ILE A 186 5.02 -29.54 16.11
CA ILE A 186 5.33 -28.51 17.13
C ILE A 186 4.16 -28.36 18.12
N VAL A 187 2.92 -28.25 17.63
CA VAL A 187 1.74 -28.09 18.50
C VAL A 187 1.54 -29.32 19.39
N VAL A 188 1.61 -30.54 18.82
CA VAL A 188 1.50 -31.80 19.56
C VAL A 188 2.61 -31.92 20.60
N TRP A 189 3.85 -31.58 20.24
CA TRP A 189 4.97 -31.59 21.17
C TRP A 189 4.76 -30.62 22.34
N ILE A 190 4.34 -29.38 22.06
CA ILE A 190 4.04 -28.39 23.11
C ILE A 190 2.93 -28.89 24.04
N ALA A 191 1.86 -29.48 23.48
CA ALA A 191 0.77 -30.05 24.27
C ALA A 191 1.22 -31.23 25.13
N PHE A 192 2.01 -32.15 24.56
CA PHE A 192 2.58 -33.31 25.24
C PHE A 192 3.49 -32.91 26.40
N VAL A 193 4.45 -32.01 26.14
CA VAL A 193 5.38 -31.50 27.17
C VAL A 193 4.62 -30.81 28.29
N LYS A 194 3.59 -30.02 27.96
CA LYS A 194 2.75 -29.33 28.96
C LYS A 194 1.94 -30.30 29.83
N ASN A 195 1.49 -31.42 29.28
CA ASN A 195 0.68 -32.39 30.01
C ASN A 195 1.51 -33.34 30.90
N ILE A 196 2.70 -33.75 30.44
CA ILE A 196 3.51 -34.75 31.16
C ILE A 196 4.50 -34.13 32.13
N ARG A 197 5.17 -33.04 31.72
CA ARG A 197 6.11 -32.36 32.59
C ARG A 197 5.37 -31.20 33.25
N SER A 198 4.83 -31.48 34.45
CA SER A 198 4.28 -30.48 35.38
C SER A 198 5.26 -29.32 35.68
N GLN A 199 6.56 -29.50 35.38
CA GLN A 199 7.58 -28.46 35.48
C GLN A 199 7.58 -27.48 34.29
N HIS A 200 7.77 -26.20 34.62
CA HIS A 200 7.75 -25.03 33.75
C HIS A 200 8.75 -25.07 32.58
N VAL A 201 8.47 -25.82 31.51
CA VAL A 201 9.16 -25.60 30.22
C VAL A 201 8.73 -24.24 29.67
N ARG A 202 9.56 -23.22 29.92
CA ARG A 202 9.34 -21.86 29.42
C ARG A 202 9.83 -21.77 27.99
N ILE A 203 8.91 -21.88 27.04
CA ILE A 203 9.19 -21.50 25.65
C ILE A 203 9.45 -19.99 25.62
N GLU A 204 10.58 -19.58 25.08
CA GLU A 204 10.88 -18.16 24.95
C GLU A 204 9.81 -17.45 24.11
N LYS A 205 9.33 -16.30 24.60
CA LYS A 205 8.33 -15.46 23.89
C LYS A 205 8.78 -15.09 22.48
N ARG A 206 10.08 -15.05 22.22
CA ARG A 206 10.65 -14.80 20.89
C ARG A 206 10.34 -15.94 19.92
N GLU A 207 10.56 -17.18 20.34
CA GLU A 207 10.33 -18.37 19.52
C GLU A 207 8.85 -18.53 19.16
N MET A 208 7.94 -18.26 20.12
CA MET A 208 6.49 -18.26 19.85
C MET A 208 6.06 -17.21 18.82
N ARG A 209 6.68 -16.01 18.83
CA ARG A 209 6.37 -14.96 17.83
C ARG A 209 6.84 -15.36 16.43
N ILE A 210 8.04 -15.94 16.33
CA ILE A 210 8.57 -16.43 15.05
C ILE A 210 7.72 -17.59 14.53
N LEU A 211 7.29 -18.50 15.42
CA LEU A 211 6.38 -19.60 15.08
C LEU A 211 5.03 -19.08 14.57
N ALA A 212 4.41 -18.13 15.27
CA ALA A 212 3.15 -17.53 14.87
C ALA A 212 3.28 -16.83 13.51
N GLN A 213 4.36 -16.07 13.30
CA GLN A 213 4.65 -15.46 12.01
C GLN A 213 4.77 -16.50 10.89
N GLY A 214 5.59 -17.54 11.08
CA GLY A 214 5.76 -18.61 10.10
C GLY A 214 4.45 -19.32 9.77
N ALA A 215 3.62 -19.56 10.78
CA ALA A 215 2.28 -20.16 10.60
C ALA A 215 1.34 -19.25 9.79
N VAL A 216 1.32 -17.94 10.04
CA VAL A 216 0.48 -17.00 9.27
C VAL A 216 0.91 -16.96 7.80
N VAL A 217 2.22 -16.88 7.53
CA VAL A 217 2.76 -16.92 6.16
C VAL A 217 2.41 -18.23 5.47
N PHE A 218 2.59 -19.35 6.18
CA PHE A 218 2.25 -20.69 5.69
C PHE A 218 0.77 -20.82 5.34
N VAL A 219 -0.14 -20.39 6.22
CA VAL A 219 -1.59 -20.45 5.97
C VAL A 219 -1.95 -19.59 4.76
N TYR A 220 -1.41 -18.37 4.68
CA TYR A 220 -1.65 -17.47 3.55
C TYR A 220 -1.21 -18.09 2.21
N MET A 221 0.02 -18.60 2.16
CA MET A 221 0.58 -19.25 0.97
C MET A 221 -0.19 -20.51 0.59
N SER A 222 -0.56 -21.35 1.57
CA SER A 222 -1.31 -22.58 1.34
C SER A 222 -2.69 -22.30 0.77
N LEU A 223 -3.44 -21.36 1.36
CA LEU A 223 -4.76 -20.98 0.87
C LEU A 223 -4.68 -20.44 -0.55
N LEU A 224 -3.75 -19.50 -0.80
CA LEU A 224 -3.60 -18.91 -2.12
C LEU A 224 -3.22 -19.96 -3.17
N ARG A 225 -2.32 -20.90 -2.84
CA ARG A 225 -1.94 -21.99 -3.74
C ARG A 225 -3.07 -22.98 -3.98
N CYS A 226 -3.83 -23.35 -2.94
CA CYS A 226 -5.01 -24.19 -3.08
C CYS A 226 -6.04 -23.56 -4.00
N VAL A 227 -6.28 -22.24 -3.88
CA VAL A 227 -7.19 -21.52 -4.78
C VAL A 227 -6.65 -21.53 -6.21
N TRP A 228 -5.36 -21.29 -6.44
CA TRP A 228 -4.77 -21.36 -7.79
C TRP A 228 -4.85 -22.76 -8.41
N ALA A 229 -4.56 -23.81 -7.63
CA ALA A 229 -4.51 -25.19 -8.10
C ALA A 229 -5.91 -25.79 -8.33
N PHE A 230 -6.80 -25.66 -7.36
CA PHE A 230 -8.12 -26.31 -7.37
C PHE A 230 -9.26 -25.38 -7.81
N GLY A 231 -9.09 -24.06 -7.64
CA GLY A 231 -10.12 -23.07 -7.95
C GLY A 231 -10.23 -22.69 -9.43
N SER A 232 -9.42 -23.29 -10.32
CA SER A 232 -9.41 -22.91 -11.74
C SER A 232 -10.76 -23.07 -12.44
N SER A 233 -11.55 -24.08 -12.06
CA SER A 233 -12.94 -24.23 -12.55
C SER A 233 -13.86 -23.10 -12.08
N TRP A 234 -13.60 -22.55 -10.89
CA TRP A 234 -14.43 -21.52 -10.25
C TRP A 234 -14.13 -20.12 -10.79
N TYR A 235 -12.86 -19.73 -10.89
CA TYR A 235 -12.49 -18.37 -11.29
C TYR A 235 -12.34 -18.16 -12.81
N ARG A 236 -12.33 -19.22 -13.63
CA ARG A 236 -12.17 -19.11 -15.10
C ARG A 236 -13.21 -18.18 -15.74
N ASN A 237 -14.41 -18.10 -15.18
CA ASN A 237 -15.50 -17.26 -15.70
C ASN A 237 -15.63 -15.92 -14.95
N GLN A 238 -14.74 -15.63 -13.99
CA GLN A 238 -14.86 -14.48 -13.08
C GLN A 238 -13.56 -13.63 -13.12
N PRO A 239 -13.45 -12.67 -14.05
CA PRO A 239 -12.22 -11.87 -14.22
C PRO A 239 -11.83 -11.11 -12.95
N VAL A 240 -12.81 -10.66 -12.17
CA VAL A 240 -12.60 -10.00 -10.88
C VAL A 240 -11.85 -10.90 -9.90
N VAL A 241 -12.16 -12.21 -9.86
CA VAL A 241 -11.49 -13.16 -8.95
C VAL A 241 -10.03 -13.34 -9.38
N VAL A 242 -9.75 -13.40 -10.68
CA VAL A 242 -8.37 -13.47 -11.21
C VAL A 242 -7.56 -12.22 -10.81
N VAL A 243 -8.16 -11.03 -10.90
CA VAL A 243 -7.54 -9.77 -10.45
C VAL A 243 -7.21 -9.82 -8.97
N VAL A 244 -8.18 -10.23 -8.13
CA VAL A 244 -7.97 -10.34 -6.69
C VAL A 244 -6.86 -11.33 -6.37
N LEU A 245 -6.85 -12.51 -7.01
CA LEU A 245 -5.80 -13.52 -6.82
C LEU A 245 -4.43 -13.05 -7.30
N ALA A 246 -4.37 -12.27 -8.38
CA ALA A 246 -3.14 -11.66 -8.86
C ALA A 246 -2.58 -10.62 -7.88
N LEU A 247 -3.45 -9.80 -7.28
CA LEU A 247 -3.06 -8.82 -6.28
C LEU A 247 -2.64 -9.50 -4.97
N LEU A 248 -3.35 -10.53 -4.52
CA LEU A 248 -2.97 -11.35 -3.36
C LEU A 248 -1.62 -12.05 -3.61
N SER A 249 -1.39 -12.57 -4.81
CA SER A 249 -0.11 -13.16 -5.20
C SER A 249 1.05 -12.16 -5.13
N CYS A 250 0.83 -10.92 -5.56
CA CYS A 250 1.82 -9.85 -5.40
C CYS A 250 2.01 -9.48 -3.92
N PHE A 251 0.93 -9.46 -3.14
CA PHE A 251 0.95 -9.13 -1.72
C PHE A 251 1.67 -10.17 -0.84
N ILE A 252 1.98 -11.37 -1.35
CA ILE A 252 2.92 -12.29 -0.67
C ILE A 252 4.24 -11.58 -0.38
N GLY A 253 4.79 -10.84 -1.36
CA GLY A 253 6.00 -10.07 -1.13
C GLY A 253 5.80 -8.94 -0.12
N GLY A 254 4.57 -8.54 0.21
CA GLY A 254 4.26 -7.56 1.24
C GLY A 254 3.97 -8.13 2.63
N ILE A 255 3.45 -9.36 2.73
CA ILE A 255 3.01 -9.92 4.02
C ILE A 255 4.20 -10.21 4.94
N ASN A 256 5.30 -10.73 4.40
CA ASN A 256 6.51 -11.06 5.16
C ASN A 256 7.13 -9.85 5.88
N PRO A 257 7.41 -8.71 5.22
CA PRO A 257 7.96 -7.54 5.87
C PRO A 257 6.99 -6.95 6.90
N LEU A 258 5.68 -6.94 6.61
CA LEU A 258 4.67 -6.50 7.57
C LEU A 258 4.64 -7.38 8.82
N LEU A 259 4.75 -8.70 8.67
CA LEU A 259 4.80 -9.62 9.80
C LEU A 259 6.12 -9.50 10.57
N TYR A 260 7.26 -9.29 9.90
CA TYR A 260 8.53 -9.02 10.57
C TYR A 260 8.43 -7.78 11.45
N LEU A 261 7.81 -6.71 10.93
CA LEU A 261 7.52 -5.51 11.71
C LEU A 261 6.59 -5.86 12.88
N CYS A 262 5.38 -6.36 12.63
CA CYS A 262 4.37 -6.60 13.67
C CYS A 262 4.85 -7.52 14.81
N PHE A 263 5.53 -8.63 14.49
CA PHE A 263 5.91 -9.63 15.47
C PHE A 263 7.28 -9.37 16.08
N ASN A 264 8.22 -8.75 15.36
CA ASN A 264 9.56 -8.51 15.87
C ASN A 264 9.73 -7.08 16.37
N ARG A 265 9.20 -6.80 17.59
CA ARG A 265 9.40 -5.52 18.29
C ARG A 265 10.88 -5.11 18.39
N ALA A 266 11.83 -6.04 18.42
CA ALA A 266 13.25 -5.73 18.42
C ALA A 266 13.69 -5.20 17.05
N SER A 267 13.18 -5.77 15.95
CA SER A 267 13.38 -5.23 14.60
C SER A 267 12.68 -3.91 14.39
N ILE A 268 11.47 -3.70 14.93
CA ILE A 268 10.86 -2.37 14.94
C ILE A 268 11.75 -1.40 15.71
N ARG A 269 12.14 -1.73 16.95
CA ARG A 269 13.01 -0.84 17.74
C ARG A 269 14.31 -0.55 16.98
N THR A 270 14.92 -1.55 16.36
CA THR A 270 16.14 -1.36 15.56
C THR A 270 15.89 -0.55 14.29
N MET A 271 14.77 -0.74 13.58
CA MET A 271 14.38 0.09 12.41
C MET A 271 14.08 1.53 12.82
N CYS A 272 13.44 1.72 13.96
CA CYS A 272 13.15 3.01 14.56
C CYS A 272 14.44 3.69 15.03
N ASP A 273 15.40 2.92 15.56
CA ASP A 273 16.75 3.39 15.85
C ASP A 273 17.52 3.68 14.55
N ASP A 274 17.24 2.93 13.48
CA ASP A 274 17.84 3.07 12.17
C ASP A 274 17.07 4.06 11.29
N LYS A 275 17.18 5.32 11.69
CA LYS A 275 16.61 6.49 11.02
C LYS A 275 16.72 6.40 9.49
N CYS A 276 17.84 5.88 8.98
CA CYS A 276 18.09 5.69 7.54
C CYS A 276 16.96 4.92 6.84
N ALA A 277 16.40 3.87 7.46
CA ALA A 277 15.27 3.10 6.92
C ALA A 277 14.03 3.98 6.68
N THR A 278 13.63 4.75 7.69
CA THR A 278 12.52 5.71 7.60
C THR A 278 12.80 6.75 6.51
N GLY A 279 14.05 7.21 6.40
CA GLY A 279 14.48 8.14 5.36
C GLY A 279 14.34 7.58 3.94
N ILE A 280 14.84 6.37 3.70
CA ILE A 280 14.71 5.68 2.40
C ILE A 280 13.24 5.51 2.02
N PHE A 281 12.40 5.07 2.96
CA PHE A 281 10.97 4.93 2.73
C PHE A 281 10.31 6.25 2.28
N ARG A 282 10.62 7.36 2.96
CA ARG A 282 10.12 8.69 2.59
C ARG A 282 10.54 9.09 1.18
N ILE A 283 11.82 8.90 0.83
CA ILE A 283 12.35 9.20 -0.50
C ILE A 283 11.61 8.39 -1.55
N THR A 284 11.47 7.07 -1.36
CA THR A 284 10.84 6.20 -2.36
C THR A 284 9.38 6.53 -2.59
N ILE A 285 8.57 6.65 -1.52
CA ILE A 285 7.15 6.99 -1.67
C ILE A 285 6.99 8.35 -2.35
N SER A 286 7.77 9.34 -1.95
CA SER A 286 7.66 10.68 -2.53
C SER A 286 8.09 10.71 -4.00
N ALA A 287 9.22 10.08 -4.35
CA ALA A 287 9.69 10.00 -5.73
C ALA A 287 8.71 9.27 -6.65
N CYS A 288 8.01 8.26 -6.16
CA CYS A 288 7.05 7.50 -6.96
C CYS A 288 5.71 8.21 -7.12
N PHE A 289 5.18 8.86 -6.08
CA PHE A 289 3.82 9.43 -6.10
C PHE A 289 3.77 10.91 -6.50
N LEU A 290 4.86 11.66 -6.36
CA LEU A 290 4.92 13.07 -6.77
C LEU A 290 4.64 13.26 -8.28
N PRO A 291 5.26 12.50 -9.21
CA PRO A 291 4.96 12.62 -10.64
C PRO A 291 3.50 12.28 -10.94
N LEU A 292 2.94 11.26 -10.28
CA LEU A 292 1.55 10.86 -10.49
C LEU A 292 0.57 11.97 -10.08
N GLN A 293 0.83 12.62 -8.94
CA GLN A 293 0.01 13.75 -8.48
C GLN A 293 0.07 14.94 -9.43
N LEU A 294 1.26 15.29 -9.93
CA LEU A 294 1.43 16.35 -10.93
C LEU A 294 0.64 16.05 -12.22
N ILE A 295 0.65 14.80 -12.68
CA ILE A 295 -0.15 14.38 -13.85
C ILE A 295 -1.65 14.55 -13.58
N LEU A 296 -2.13 14.16 -12.39
CA LEU A 296 -3.55 14.29 -12.05
C LEU A 296 -4.00 15.75 -11.97
N ILE A 297 -3.19 16.61 -11.34
CA ILE A 297 -3.41 18.07 -11.31
C ILE A 297 -3.50 18.59 -12.74
N TRP A 298 -2.52 18.27 -13.58
CA TRP A 298 -2.48 18.70 -14.98
C TRP A 298 -3.73 18.26 -15.76
N ILE A 299 -4.20 17.02 -15.56
CA ILE A 299 -5.43 16.51 -16.20
C ILE A 299 -6.64 17.33 -15.74
N PHE A 300 -6.79 17.55 -14.43
CA PHE A 300 -7.93 18.29 -13.88
C PHE A 300 -7.95 19.76 -14.32
N THR A 301 -6.79 20.39 -14.49
CA THR A 301 -6.68 21.79 -14.92
C THR A 301 -6.78 21.97 -16.44
N THR A 302 -6.37 20.98 -17.24
CA THR A 302 -6.29 21.11 -18.69
C THR A 302 -7.58 20.64 -19.39
N ARG A 303 -8.22 19.58 -18.90
CA ARG A 303 -9.40 19.00 -19.57
C ARG A 303 -10.69 19.75 -19.18
N LYS A 304 -11.35 20.32 -20.19
CA LYS A 304 -12.64 21.05 -20.05
C LYS A 304 -13.72 20.23 -19.30
N GLU A 305 -13.74 18.92 -19.52
CA GLU A 305 -14.69 17.99 -18.88
C GLU A 305 -14.60 17.99 -17.35
N TYR A 306 -13.38 18.00 -16.77
CA TYR A 306 -13.21 17.99 -15.32
C TYR A 306 -13.37 19.40 -14.75
N ARG A 307 -12.85 20.43 -15.43
CA ARG A 307 -12.97 21.83 -15.02
C ARG A 307 -14.42 22.31 -14.83
N LYS A 308 -15.39 21.70 -15.51
CA LYS A 308 -16.80 22.07 -15.37
C LYS A 308 -17.36 21.78 -13.97
N TYR A 309 -16.81 20.78 -13.26
CA TYR A 309 -17.36 20.36 -11.98
C TYR A 309 -16.52 20.90 -10.83
N VAL A 310 -17.19 21.55 -9.86
CA VAL A 310 -16.53 22.12 -8.69
C VAL A 310 -15.76 21.08 -7.87
N ALA A 311 -16.25 19.84 -7.78
CA ALA A 311 -15.57 18.76 -7.06
C ALA A 311 -14.15 18.51 -7.58
N PHE A 312 -13.94 18.51 -8.91
CA PHE A 312 -12.59 18.32 -9.45
C PHE A 312 -11.70 19.55 -9.19
N LYS A 313 -12.24 20.76 -9.12
CA LYS A 313 -11.48 21.95 -8.71
C LYS A 313 -11.00 21.84 -7.25
N ILE A 314 -11.87 21.36 -6.35
CA ILE A 314 -11.53 21.08 -4.94
C ILE A 314 -10.45 19.98 -4.88
N MET A 315 -10.61 18.90 -5.65
CA MET A 315 -9.61 17.82 -5.75
C MET A 315 -8.28 18.30 -6.33
N THR A 316 -8.27 19.24 -7.27
CA THR A 316 -7.03 19.88 -7.74
C THR A 316 -6.33 20.59 -6.57
N GLY A 317 -7.07 21.33 -5.75
CA GLY A 317 -6.51 21.99 -4.57
C GLY A 317 -5.92 20.99 -3.56
N LEU A 318 -6.63 19.88 -3.29
CA LEU A 318 -6.08 18.77 -2.49
C LEU A 318 -4.79 18.20 -3.11
N GLY A 319 -4.77 17.99 -4.42
CA GLY A 319 -3.59 17.50 -5.13
C GLY A 319 -2.38 18.43 -5.00
N ILE A 320 -2.58 19.75 -5.04
CA ILE A 320 -1.49 20.72 -4.84
C ILE A 320 -0.92 20.60 -3.41
N ILE A 321 -1.79 20.47 -2.41
CA ILE A 321 -1.34 20.27 -1.01
C ILE A 321 -0.59 18.94 -0.87
N ASP A 322 -1.04 17.87 -1.53
CA ASP A 322 -0.34 16.57 -1.55
C ASP A 322 1.04 16.69 -2.22
N VAL A 323 1.18 17.47 -3.29
CA VAL A 323 2.47 17.71 -3.96
C VAL A 323 3.44 18.42 -3.02
N LEU A 324 2.99 19.45 -2.31
CA LEU A 324 3.79 20.18 -1.32
C LEU A 324 4.20 19.26 -0.16
N HIS A 325 3.26 18.43 0.32
CA HIS A 325 3.53 17.42 1.34
C HIS A 325 4.58 16.39 0.88
N LEU A 326 4.41 15.78 -0.29
CA LEU A 326 5.36 14.78 -0.82
C LEU A 326 6.74 15.40 -1.06
N THR A 327 6.80 16.67 -1.45
CA THR A 327 8.07 17.42 -1.56
C THR A 327 8.74 17.55 -0.19
N GLY A 328 7.98 17.95 0.84
CA GLY A 328 8.49 17.99 2.21
C GLY A 328 8.94 16.63 2.72
N GLN A 329 8.23 15.54 2.38
CA GLN A 329 8.62 14.19 2.78
C GLN A 329 9.89 13.72 2.08
N PHE A 330 10.05 14.05 0.78
CA PHE A 330 11.26 13.77 0.04
C PHE A 330 12.47 14.46 0.69
N MET A 331 12.37 15.77 0.96
CA MET A 331 13.44 16.54 1.60
C MET A 331 13.77 15.99 3.00
N ALA A 332 12.75 15.70 3.81
CA ALA A 332 12.94 15.08 5.12
C ALA A 332 13.63 13.71 5.03
N GLY A 333 13.28 12.91 4.01
CA GLY A 333 13.94 11.63 3.73
C GLY A 333 15.41 11.81 3.40
N CYS A 334 15.75 12.78 2.53
CA CYS A 334 17.14 13.12 2.20
C CYS A 334 17.93 13.56 3.44
N MET A 335 17.38 14.45 4.27
CA MET A 335 18.01 14.89 5.51
C MET A 335 18.33 13.71 6.44
N ILE A 336 17.40 12.75 6.55
CA ILE A 336 17.59 11.55 7.36
C ILE A 336 18.68 10.63 6.81
N VAL A 337 18.60 10.28 5.52
CA VAL A 337 19.51 9.30 4.89
C VAL A 337 20.93 9.83 4.82
N PHE A 338 21.09 11.08 4.39
CA PHE A 338 22.40 11.69 4.18
C PHE A 338 22.95 12.40 5.43
N LYS A 339 22.19 12.43 6.53
CA LYS A 339 22.52 13.16 7.77
C LYS A 339 22.92 14.62 7.47
N LEU A 340 22.23 15.26 6.53
CA LEU A 340 22.55 16.61 6.09
C LEU A 340 22.09 17.62 7.14
N ASP A 341 23.02 18.41 7.65
CA ASP A 341 22.70 19.69 8.28
C ASP A 341 22.47 20.72 7.18
N VAL A 342 21.23 20.82 6.72
CA VAL A 342 20.83 21.73 5.63
C VAL A 342 20.67 23.17 6.10
N GLY A 343 20.94 23.47 7.37
CA GLY A 343 20.76 24.79 7.97
C GLY A 343 19.31 25.10 8.33
N ALA A 344 19.13 25.96 9.34
CA ALA A 344 17.84 26.21 9.98
C ALA A 344 16.73 26.68 9.01
N VAL A 345 17.07 27.39 7.93
CA VAL A 345 16.09 27.85 6.94
C VAL A 345 15.45 26.66 6.21
N TYR A 346 16.24 25.71 5.73
CA TYR A 346 15.73 24.54 5.03
C TYR A 346 14.94 23.62 5.95
N GLU A 347 15.37 23.46 7.20
CA GLU A 347 14.62 22.71 8.21
C GLU A 347 13.24 23.33 8.45
N ARG A 348 13.17 24.65 8.61
CA ARG A 348 11.89 25.37 8.81
C ARG A 348 10.98 25.25 7.60
N VAL A 349 11.50 25.46 6.39
CA VAL A 349 10.71 25.32 5.16
C VAL A 349 10.16 23.89 5.02
N THR A 350 11.00 22.89 5.26
CA THR A 350 10.56 21.49 5.18
C THR A 350 9.53 21.16 6.26
N GLY A 351 9.80 21.59 7.50
CA GLY A 351 8.91 21.39 8.64
C GLY A 351 7.57 22.09 8.47
N CYS A 352 7.55 23.32 7.97
CA CYS A 352 6.32 24.07 7.74
C CYS A 352 5.48 23.40 6.66
N LEU A 353 6.07 22.96 5.54
CA LEU A 353 5.34 22.22 4.49
C LEU A 353 4.71 20.92 5.04
N LEU A 354 5.43 20.19 5.88
CA LEU A 354 5.00 18.91 6.45
C LEU A 354 3.94 19.03 7.55
N MET A 355 3.97 20.06 8.38
CA MET A 355 3.02 20.19 9.50
C MET A 355 1.76 20.94 9.07
N SER A 356 1.92 22.04 8.32
CA SER A 356 0.80 22.87 7.87
C SER A 356 -0.16 22.13 6.92
N MET A 357 0.33 21.10 6.21
CA MET A 357 -0.50 20.33 5.25
C MET A 357 -1.78 19.81 5.88
N TRP A 358 -1.77 19.49 7.18
CA TRP A 358 -2.92 18.89 7.84
C TRP A 358 -4.08 19.87 7.89
N CYS A 359 -3.79 21.14 8.18
CA CYS A 359 -4.79 22.20 8.19
C CYS A 359 -5.40 22.42 6.80
N GLY A 360 -4.57 22.38 5.76
CA GLY A 360 -5.03 22.50 4.37
C GLY A 360 -5.85 21.30 3.92
N MET A 361 -5.35 20.08 4.14
CA MET A 361 -6.02 18.84 3.70
C MET A 361 -7.35 18.61 4.41
N THR A 362 -7.44 18.79 5.74
CA THR A 362 -8.73 18.62 6.43
C THR A 362 -9.72 19.73 6.10
N GLY A 363 -9.24 20.97 5.93
CA GLY A 363 -10.05 22.08 5.44
C GLY A 363 -10.66 21.78 4.06
N MET A 364 -9.83 21.38 3.10
CA MET A 364 -10.29 21.05 1.74
C MET A 364 -11.19 19.80 1.70
N ASN A 365 -10.95 18.81 2.55
CA ASN A 365 -11.86 17.66 2.69
C ASN A 365 -13.22 18.06 3.25
N PHE A 366 -13.28 19.02 4.17
CA PHE A 366 -14.55 19.59 4.62
C PHE A 366 -15.28 20.32 3.48
N VAL A 367 -14.56 21.09 2.65
CA VAL A 367 -15.16 21.72 1.45
C VAL A 367 -15.70 20.65 0.50
N LEU A 368 -14.97 19.55 0.29
CA LEU A 368 -15.42 18.43 -0.52
C LEU A 368 -16.67 17.76 0.06
N ALA A 369 -16.69 17.48 1.37
CA ALA A 369 -17.84 16.88 2.05
C ALA A 369 -19.10 17.76 1.92
N THR A 370 -18.96 19.07 2.15
CA THR A 370 -20.04 20.05 1.97
C THR A 370 -20.54 20.07 0.52
N ASN A 371 -19.61 20.01 -0.45
CA ASN A 371 -19.97 19.90 -1.86
C ASN A 371 -20.77 18.63 -2.17
N ARG A 372 -20.43 17.49 -1.56
CA ARG A 372 -21.20 16.25 -1.71
C ARG A 372 -22.59 16.35 -1.10
N VAL A 373 -22.75 17.00 0.05
CA VAL A 373 -24.06 17.24 0.67
C VAL A 373 -24.96 18.00 -0.30
N ILE A 374 -24.50 19.16 -0.80
CA ILE A 374 -25.31 20.02 -1.68
C ILE A 374 -25.69 19.30 -2.98
N VAL A 375 -24.73 18.63 -3.61
CA VAL A 375 -24.95 17.93 -4.89
C VAL A 375 -25.91 16.74 -4.74
N LEU A 376 -25.72 15.91 -3.70
CA LEU A 376 -26.54 14.71 -3.50
C LEU A 376 -27.94 15.05 -2.99
N THR A 377 -28.06 16.02 -2.09
CA THR A 377 -29.36 16.39 -1.50
C THR A 377 -30.26 17.16 -2.46
N GLN A 378 -29.71 17.63 -3.59
CA GLN A 378 -30.39 18.52 -4.54
C GLN A 378 -31.07 19.71 -3.85
N THR A 379 -30.47 20.20 -2.76
CA THR A 379 -30.98 21.36 -2.04
C THR A 379 -31.13 22.52 -3.03
N LYS A 380 -32.30 23.19 -3.01
CA LYS A 380 -32.66 24.29 -3.93
C LYS A 380 -31.83 25.57 -3.72
N ILE A 381 -30.55 25.44 -3.39
CA ILE A 381 -29.60 26.53 -3.45
C ILE A 381 -29.42 26.86 -4.94
N ARG A 382 -29.74 28.09 -5.34
CA ARG A 382 -29.52 28.55 -6.73
C ARG A 382 -28.08 28.24 -7.14
N ILE A 383 -27.90 27.55 -8.27
CA ILE A 383 -26.59 27.03 -8.76
C ILE A 383 -25.48 28.08 -8.70
N ILE A 384 -25.78 29.32 -9.09
CA ILE A 384 -24.83 30.45 -9.08
C ILE A 384 -24.27 30.72 -7.67
N ARG A 385 -25.10 30.59 -6.62
CA ARG A 385 -24.66 30.79 -5.23
C ARG A 385 -23.80 29.63 -4.72
N ALA A 386 -24.00 28.42 -5.24
CA ALA A 386 -23.23 27.25 -4.82
C ALA A 386 -21.76 27.36 -5.25
N GLU A 387 -21.47 27.78 -6.49
CA GLU A 387 -20.08 27.95 -6.93
C GLU A 387 -19.34 28.99 -6.12
N THR A 388 -19.93 30.17 -5.90
CA THR A 388 -19.36 31.24 -5.06
C THR A 388 -19.08 30.74 -3.65
N LEU A 389 -20.03 29.99 -3.05
CA LEU A 389 -19.83 29.38 -1.73
C LEU A 389 -18.60 28.48 -1.70
N PHE A 390 -18.41 27.61 -2.69
CA PHE A 390 -17.24 26.72 -2.71
C PHE A 390 -15.93 27.44 -2.95
N TYR A 391 -15.91 28.52 -3.73
CA TYR A 391 -14.72 29.37 -3.86
C TYR A 391 -14.39 30.08 -2.56
N VAL A 392 -15.39 30.60 -1.84
CA VAL A 392 -15.19 31.23 -0.52
C VAL A 392 -14.66 30.20 0.48
N LEU A 393 -15.29 29.02 0.58
CA LEU A 393 -14.84 27.96 1.49
C LEU A 393 -13.43 27.44 1.14
N SER A 394 -13.14 27.26 -0.15
CA SER A 394 -11.78 26.88 -0.59
C SER A 394 -10.78 28.00 -0.28
N GLY A 395 -11.17 29.26 -0.50
CA GLY A 395 -10.36 30.43 -0.15
C GLY A 395 -10.05 30.48 1.34
N ILE A 396 -11.02 30.23 2.21
CA ILE A 396 -10.80 30.12 3.65
C ILE A 396 -9.82 28.98 3.98
N ALA A 397 -10.01 27.78 3.42
CA ALA A 397 -9.11 26.65 3.66
C ALA A 397 -7.67 26.95 3.21
N TRP A 398 -7.49 27.57 2.04
CA TRP A 398 -6.18 27.98 1.52
C TRP A 398 -5.56 29.10 2.34
N SER A 399 -6.33 30.12 2.71
CA SER A 399 -5.86 31.22 3.56
C SER A 399 -5.40 30.70 4.92
N THR A 400 -6.13 29.75 5.53
CA THR A 400 -5.68 29.11 6.78
C THR A 400 -4.38 28.34 6.58
N TYR A 401 -4.28 27.53 5.51
CA TYR A 401 -3.08 26.78 5.19
C TYR A 401 -1.84 27.68 5.00
N VAL A 402 -1.97 28.71 4.18
CA VAL A 402 -0.89 29.68 3.90
C VAL A 402 -0.53 30.47 5.17
N SER A 403 -1.53 30.89 5.96
CA SER A 403 -1.28 31.59 7.23
C SER A 403 -0.48 30.74 8.20
N VAL A 404 -0.81 29.45 8.34
CA VAL A 404 -0.05 28.52 9.18
C VAL A 404 1.38 28.34 8.68
N ILE A 405 1.60 28.27 7.35
CA ILE A 405 2.96 28.26 6.78
C ILE A 405 3.72 29.54 7.17
N CYS A 406 3.13 30.71 6.91
CA CYS A 406 3.77 32.00 7.19
C CYS A 406 4.13 32.14 8.66
N ILE A 407 3.25 31.71 9.57
CA ILE A 407 3.52 31.73 11.01
C ILE A 407 4.69 30.80 11.33
N HIS A 408 4.72 29.56 10.83
CA HIS A 408 5.82 28.62 11.09
C HIS A 408 7.17 28.99 10.48
N LEU A 409 7.20 29.94 9.54
CA LEU A 409 8.44 30.49 9.02
C LEU A 409 9.08 31.50 10.00
N THR A 410 8.32 32.03 10.96
CA THR A 410 8.84 32.93 12.01
C THR A 410 9.71 32.17 13.01
N ASP A 411 10.64 32.88 13.68
CA ASP A 411 11.49 32.29 14.72
C ASP A 411 10.70 31.79 15.94
N GLU A 412 9.63 32.50 16.30
CA GLU A 412 8.82 32.20 17.47
C GLU A 412 7.93 30.97 17.27
N ALA A 413 7.42 30.73 16.07
CA ALA A 413 6.61 29.54 15.76
C ALA A 413 7.35 28.51 14.89
N ALA A 414 8.68 28.55 14.90
CA ALA A 414 9.50 27.66 14.09
C ALA A 414 9.21 26.18 14.39
N ILE A 415 9.21 25.38 13.32
CA ILE A 415 9.21 23.93 13.40
C ILE A 415 10.65 23.48 13.21
N ASP A 416 11.20 22.87 14.27
CA ASP A 416 12.58 22.41 14.27
C ASP A 416 12.64 20.93 13.90
N TYR A 417 13.67 20.58 13.15
CA TYR A 417 13.96 19.20 12.86
C TYR A 417 14.77 18.58 14.01
N LYS A 418 14.16 17.67 14.75
CA LYS A 418 14.82 17.03 15.90
C LYS A 418 15.60 15.79 15.46
N LEU A 419 16.66 16.00 14.66
CA LEU A 419 17.49 14.94 14.08
C LEU A 419 17.99 13.96 15.15
N HIS A 420 18.52 14.45 16.28
CA HIS A 420 19.16 13.59 17.29
C HIS A 420 18.18 12.70 18.06
N TYR A 421 16.97 13.19 18.36
CA TYR A 421 16.05 12.48 19.25
C TYR A 421 14.91 11.72 18.55
N LYS A 422 14.33 12.25 17.46
CA LYS A 422 13.06 11.71 16.93
C LYS A 422 12.97 11.58 15.41
N SER A 423 14.00 12.00 14.65
CA SER A 423 13.99 11.98 13.17
C SER A 423 12.73 12.61 12.57
N SER A 424 12.16 13.57 13.30
CA SER A 424 10.86 14.13 13.03
C SER A 424 10.88 15.62 13.28
N PHE A 425 9.97 16.30 12.60
CA PHE A 425 9.69 17.70 12.82
C PHE A 425 8.80 17.82 14.06
N GLY A 426 9.12 18.80 14.90
CA GLY A 426 8.33 19.11 16.07
C GLY A 426 8.31 20.61 16.32
N TYR A 427 7.25 21.07 16.95
CA TYR A 427 7.16 22.46 17.40
C TYR A 427 8.32 22.77 18.36
N ARG A 428 8.95 23.94 18.16
CA ARG A 428 9.88 24.54 19.12
C ARG A 428 9.13 24.87 20.41
N ASP A 429 9.79 24.74 21.55
CA ASP A 429 9.18 25.00 22.86
C ASP A 429 9.09 26.50 23.13
N THR A 430 8.10 27.14 22.52
CA THR A 430 7.78 28.57 22.70
C THR A 430 6.30 28.71 23.05
N THR A 431 5.95 29.83 23.68
CA THR A 431 4.56 30.17 23.99
C THR A 431 3.72 30.21 22.71
N LEU A 432 4.21 30.89 21.65
CA LEU A 432 3.50 30.99 20.38
C LEU A 432 3.26 29.62 19.74
N ASN A 433 4.23 28.71 19.74
CA ASN A 433 4.04 27.36 19.21
C ASN A 433 3.03 26.53 20.01
N SER A 434 2.98 26.70 21.33
CA SER A 434 1.98 26.01 22.16
C SER A 434 0.54 26.45 21.81
N TYR A 435 0.35 27.74 21.54
CA TYR A 435 -0.91 28.29 21.04
C TYR A 435 -1.20 27.78 19.62
N MET A 436 -0.23 27.83 18.71
CA MET A 436 -0.38 27.36 17.34
C MET A 436 -0.75 25.88 17.26
N MET A 437 -0.05 25.02 18.02
CA MET A 437 -0.37 23.60 18.11
C MET A 437 -1.81 23.37 18.58
N SER A 438 -2.30 24.18 19.52
CA SER A 438 -3.68 24.12 20.02
C SER A 438 -4.69 24.59 18.97
N ILE A 439 -4.41 25.70 18.28
CA ILE A 439 -5.23 26.25 17.21
C ILE A 439 -5.32 25.28 16.02
N GLU A 440 -4.20 24.77 15.54
CA GLU A 440 -4.14 23.79 14.46
C GLU A 440 -4.89 22.51 14.83
N SER A 441 -4.68 22.01 16.06
CA SER A 441 -5.38 20.82 16.53
C SER A 441 -6.89 21.03 16.62
N GLY A 442 -7.33 22.20 17.09
CA GLY A 442 -8.73 22.61 17.10
C GLY A 442 -9.31 22.71 15.69
N TRP A 443 -8.60 23.36 14.76
CA TRP A 443 -9.00 23.46 13.35
C TRP A 443 -9.15 22.10 12.68
N ILE A 444 -8.15 21.22 12.83
CA ILE A 444 -8.14 19.87 12.28
C ILE A 444 -9.32 19.06 12.84
N LEU A 445 -9.54 19.11 14.16
CA LEU A 445 -10.64 18.38 14.79
C LEU A 445 -12.00 18.90 14.33
N THR A 446 -12.20 20.22 14.32
CA THR A 446 -13.46 20.84 13.89
C THR A 446 -13.77 20.50 12.43
N THR A 447 -12.80 20.64 11.53
CA THR A 447 -13.01 20.32 10.10
C THR A 447 -13.30 18.82 9.87
N LEU A 448 -12.64 17.92 10.61
CA LEU A 448 -12.95 16.49 10.56
C LEU A 448 -14.35 16.17 11.12
N LEU A 449 -14.74 16.76 12.26
CA LEU A 449 -16.08 16.56 12.85
C LEU A 449 -17.18 17.09 11.92
N LEU A 450 -17.00 18.28 11.35
CA LEU A 450 -17.96 18.84 10.38
C LEU A 450 -18.06 17.96 9.12
N SER A 451 -16.94 17.43 8.63
CA SER A 451 -16.93 16.46 7.52
C SER A 451 -17.69 15.19 7.87
N PHE A 452 -17.49 14.65 9.08
CA PHE A 452 -18.21 13.48 9.56
C PHE A 452 -19.72 13.73 9.61
N VAL A 453 -20.15 14.86 10.16
CA VAL A 453 -21.56 15.27 10.21
C VAL A 453 -22.14 15.37 8.80
N CYS A 454 -21.40 15.92 7.84
CA CYS A 454 -21.81 15.95 6.43
C CYS A 454 -22.04 14.54 5.86
N TYR A 455 -21.13 13.60 6.09
CA TYR A 455 -21.26 12.23 5.58
C TYR A 455 -22.41 11.47 6.25
N ILE A 456 -22.59 11.60 7.57
CA ILE A 456 -23.75 11.03 8.27
C ILE A 456 -25.05 11.64 7.73
N GLY A 457 -25.10 12.95 7.52
CA GLY A 457 -26.24 13.64 6.91
C GLY A 457 -26.58 13.11 5.52
N ILE A 458 -25.57 12.87 4.68
CA ILE A 458 -25.76 12.23 3.36
C ILE A 458 -26.36 10.83 3.52
N VAL A 459 -25.81 9.99 4.39
CA VAL A 459 -26.31 8.61 4.58
C VAL A 459 -27.75 8.62 5.10
N LEU A 460 -28.05 9.44 6.11
CA LEU A 460 -29.41 9.56 6.64
C LEU A 460 -30.40 10.06 5.59
N TRP A 461 -30.03 11.07 4.80
CA TRP A 461 -30.86 11.58 3.71
C TRP A 461 -31.13 10.51 2.64
N LEU A 462 -30.12 9.72 2.28
CA LEU A 462 -30.25 8.60 1.34
C LEU A 462 -31.20 7.51 1.87
N LEU A 463 -31.07 7.15 3.14
CA LEU A 463 -31.93 6.15 3.78
C LEU A 463 -33.38 6.63 3.90
N PHE A 464 -33.58 7.89 4.29
CA PHE A 464 -34.90 8.51 4.45
C PHE A 464 -35.64 8.61 3.12
N ASN A 465 -34.98 9.10 2.08
CA ASN A 465 -35.58 9.19 0.74
C ASN A 465 -35.87 7.82 0.12
N LYS A 466 -35.02 6.81 0.38
CA LYS A 466 -35.29 5.45 -0.05
C LYS A 466 -36.58 4.88 0.58
N LYS A 467 -36.89 5.29 1.81
CA LYS A 467 -38.07 4.80 2.55
C LYS A 467 -39.35 5.58 2.22
N LEU A 468 -39.25 6.89 2.02
CA LEU A 468 -40.44 7.76 1.90
C LEU A 468 -40.86 8.09 0.47
N ASN A 469 -39.94 8.10 -0.49
CA ASN A 469 -40.29 8.41 -1.87
C ASN A 469 -40.32 7.11 -2.70
N VAL A 470 -41.54 6.69 -3.08
CA VAL A 470 -41.76 5.57 -4.03
C VAL A 470 -41.16 5.90 -5.40
N GLN A 471 -41.05 7.20 -5.74
CA GLN A 471 -40.28 7.63 -6.89
C GLN A 471 -38.78 7.52 -6.59
N HIS A 472 -38.16 6.46 -7.11
CA HIS A 472 -36.73 6.20 -6.98
C HIS A 472 -35.89 7.41 -7.38
N VAL A 473 -35.29 8.09 -6.40
CA VAL A 473 -34.25 9.10 -6.63
C VAL A 473 -33.09 8.42 -7.36
N LYS A 474 -32.95 8.70 -8.66
CA LYS A 474 -31.86 8.17 -9.48
C LYS A 474 -30.58 8.94 -9.16
N ILE A 475 -29.77 8.39 -8.26
CA ILE A 475 -28.43 8.92 -7.99
C ILE A 475 -27.51 8.43 -9.10
N GLU A 476 -26.82 9.37 -9.75
CA GLU A 476 -25.83 9.01 -10.74
C GLU A 476 -24.70 8.18 -10.09
N ARG A 477 -24.35 7.05 -10.71
CA ARG A 477 -23.26 6.18 -10.25
C ARG A 477 -21.92 6.92 -10.09
N ARG A 478 -21.74 8.02 -10.83
CA ARG A 478 -20.56 8.89 -10.70
C ARG A 478 -20.51 9.56 -9.33
N GLU A 479 -21.62 10.12 -8.87
CA GLU A 479 -21.70 10.82 -7.58
C GLU A 479 -21.48 9.87 -6.40
N LEU A 480 -22.02 8.65 -6.47
CA LEU A 480 -21.79 7.61 -5.46
C LEU A 480 -20.31 7.19 -5.38
N ARG A 481 -19.63 7.08 -6.52
CA ARG A 481 -18.19 6.79 -6.55
C ARG A 481 -17.37 7.89 -5.89
N ILE A 482 -17.66 9.16 -6.21
CA ILE A 482 -16.96 10.30 -5.59
C ILE A 482 -17.23 10.35 -4.09
N LEU A 483 -18.45 10.04 -3.64
CA LEU A 483 -18.78 9.94 -2.22
C LEU A 483 -17.96 8.85 -1.53
N ALA A 484 -17.90 7.64 -2.11
CA ALA A 484 -17.12 6.53 -1.56
C ALA A 484 -15.63 6.89 -1.43
N GLN A 485 -15.06 7.55 -2.44
CA GLN A 485 -13.69 8.06 -2.37
C GLN A 485 -13.48 9.00 -1.18
N ALA A 486 -14.37 9.98 -1.05
CA ALA A 486 -14.26 11.01 -0.02
C ALA A 486 -14.40 10.41 1.39
N ILE A 487 -15.26 9.40 1.58
CA ILE A 487 -15.40 8.65 2.84
C ILE A 487 -14.12 7.86 3.16
N ILE A 488 -13.51 7.18 2.18
CA ILE A 488 -12.28 6.41 2.42
C ILE A 488 -11.12 7.34 2.81
N VAL A 489 -10.95 8.45 2.09
CA VAL A 489 -9.93 9.47 2.41
C VAL A 489 -10.17 10.05 3.80
N PHE A 490 -11.41 10.42 4.12
CA PHE A 490 -11.80 10.92 5.42
C PHE A 490 -11.50 9.90 6.55
N ALA A 491 -11.90 8.64 6.38
CA ALA A 491 -11.68 7.59 7.37
C ALA A 491 -10.19 7.36 7.61
N TYR A 492 -9.40 7.34 6.55
CA TYR A 492 -7.94 7.20 6.64
C TYR A 492 -7.29 8.37 7.40
N MET A 493 -7.65 9.61 7.08
CA MET A 493 -7.14 10.79 7.77
C MET A 493 -7.60 10.87 9.23
N GLY A 494 -8.86 10.55 9.50
CA GLY A 494 -9.42 10.52 10.85
C GLY A 494 -8.73 9.45 11.72
N ALA A 495 -8.48 8.26 11.17
CA ALA A 495 -7.73 7.22 11.84
C ALA A 495 -6.29 7.67 12.12
N ASN A 496 -5.57 8.18 11.11
CA ASN A 496 -4.19 8.63 11.28
C ASN A 496 -4.09 9.74 12.34
N ARG A 497 -5.01 10.72 12.31
CA ARG A 497 -5.05 11.79 13.31
C ARG A 497 -5.40 11.30 14.71
N SER A 498 -6.32 10.34 14.82
CA SER A 498 -6.68 9.73 16.11
C SER A 498 -5.49 8.97 16.70
N ILE A 499 -4.78 8.20 15.87
CA ILE A 499 -3.57 7.51 16.33
C ILE A 499 -2.51 8.53 16.75
N TRP A 500 -2.34 9.63 16.00
CA TRP A 500 -1.43 10.71 16.40
C TRP A 500 -1.77 11.25 17.80
N GLN A 501 -3.03 11.53 18.10
CA GLN A 501 -3.39 12.11 19.40
C GLN A 501 -3.40 11.11 20.56
N PHE A 502 -3.82 9.86 20.31
CA PHE A 502 -4.08 8.91 21.40
C PHE A 502 -2.98 7.87 21.61
N ALA A 503 -2.14 7.55 20.61
CA ALA A 503 -1.24 6.40 20.76
C ALA A 503 -0.07 6.63 21.72
N LEU A 504 0.30 7.87 22.02
CA LEU A 504 1.22 8.18 23.12
C LEU A 504 0.67 7.74 24.48
N ARG A 505 -0.66 7.79 24.69
CA ARG A 505 -1.31 7.31 25.91
C ARG A 505 -1.42 5.77 25.96
N LEU A 506 -1.34 5.10 24.81
CA LEU A 506 -1.52 3.65 24.69
C LEU A 506 -0.23 2.82 24.90
N VAL A 507 0.73 3.36 25.66
CA VAL A 507 1.94 2.62 26.13
C VAL A 507 2.85 2.13 24.97
N ILE A 508 2.93 2.89 23.88
CA ILE A 508 3.96 2.67 22.84
C ILE A 508 5.14 3.60 23.16
N SER A 509 6.38 3.10 23.05
CA SER A 509 7.57 3.95 23.20
C SER A 509 7.51 5.11 22.20
N ALA A 510 7.76 6.33 22.66
CA ALA A 510 7.60 7.56 21.86
C ALA A 510 8.34 7.53 20.51
N ALA A 511 9.50 6.88 20.43
CA ALA A 511 10.27 6.72 19.19
C ALA A 511 9.52 5.87 18.15
N ILE A 512 9.18 4.62 18.50
CA ILE A 512 8.42 3.71 17.64
C ILE A 512 7.11 4.33 17.16
N TYR A 513 6.39 4.97 18.08
CA TYR A 513 5.16 5.66 17.76
C TYR A 513 5.39 6.76 16.70
N THR A 514 6.44 7.58 16.87
CA THR A 514 6.77 8.67 15.94
C THR A 514 7.06 8.12 14.54
N ASP A 515 7.84 7.03 14.42
CA ASP A 515 8.17 6.45 13.11
C ASP A 515 6.95 5.84 12.41
N ILE A 516 6.09 5.12 13.15
CA ILE A 516 4.84 4.60 12.60
C ILE A 516 3.99 5.76 12.07
N MET A 517 3.88 6.85 12.85
CA MET A 517 3.09 8.01 12.44
C MET A 517 3.69 8.71 11.22
N VAL A 518 5.01 8.78 11.13
CA VAL A 518 5.72 9.30 9.97
C VAL A 518 5.38 8.48 8.73
N VAL A 519 5.49 7.15 8.81
CA VAL A 519 5.17 6.23 7.72
C VAL A 519 3.71 6.40 7.28
N LEU A 520 2.77 6.40 8.23
CA LEU A 520 1.35 6.60 7.94
C LEU A 520 1.08 7.99 7.33
N SER A 521 1.75 9.03 7.81
CA SER A 521 1.60 10.37 7.25
C SER A 521 2.10 10.43 5.80
N CYS A 522 3.25 9.82 5.49
CA CYS A 522 3.77 9.75 4.12
C CYS A 522 2.79 9.09 3.15
N MET A 523 2.09 8.05 3.61
CA MET A 523 1.13 7.31 2.79
C MET A 523 -0.10 8.15 2.39
N ILE A 524 -0.40 9.28 3.05
CA ILE A 524 -1.51 10.18 2.65
C ILE A 524 -1.35 10.64 1.20
N GLY A 525 -0.14 11.07 0.82
CA GLY A 525 0.13 11.53 -0.55
C GLY A 525 0.02 10.44 -1.61
N MET A 526 0.04 9.17 -1.20
CA MET A 526 -0.22 7.99 -2.04
C MET A 526 -1.70 7.62 -2.10
N VAL A 527 -2.42 7.67 -0.98
CA VAL A 527 -3.80 7.17 -0.87
C VAL A 527 -4.75 7.94 -1.80
N ASN A 528 -4.66 9.27 -1.83
CA ASN A 528 -5.52 10.12 -2.66
C ASN A 528 -5.44 9.78 -4.18
N PRO A 529 -4.27 9.79 -4.83
CA PRO A 529 -4.17 9.58 -6.28
C PRO A 529 -4.58 8.16 -6.66
N LEU A 530 -4.27 7.17 -5.82
CA LEU A 530 -4.69 5.78 -6.06
C LEU A 530 -6.20 5.63 -5.99
N ILE A 531 -6.84 6.25 -5.00
CA ILE A 531 -8.30 6.29 -4.90
C ILE A 531 -8.88 6.99 -6.14
N TYR A 532 -8.30 8.10 -6.59
CA TYR A 532 -8.73 8.82 -7.80
C TYR A 532 -8.71 7.93 -9.05
N LEU A 533 -7.61 7.23 -9.28
CA LEU A 533 -7.47 6.30 -10.40
C LEU A 533 -8.41 5.10 -10.29
N TYR A 534 -8.62 4.58 -9.08
CA TYR A 534 -9.47 3.41 -8.84
C TYR A 534 -10.92 3.68 -9.25
N PHE A 535 -11.53 4.74 -8.68
CA PHE A 535 -12.97 4.99 -8.88
C PHE A 535 -13.27 5.80 -10.15
N ASN A 536 -12.36 6.65 -10.65
CA ASN A 536 -12.63 7.52 -11.80
C ASN A 536 -12.00 6.99 -13.09
N SER A 537 -12.75 6.13 -13.79
CA SER A 537 -12.35 5.56 -15.08
C SER A 537 -11.96 6.61 -16.14
N GLY A 538 -12.65 7.75 -16.20
CA GLY A 538 -12.31 8.83 -17.12
C GLY A 538 -10.93 9.42 -16.83
N VAL A 539 -10.65 9.72 -15.56
CA VAL A 539 -9.37 10.29 -15.11
C VAL A 539 -8.24 9.32 -15.41
N ARG A 540 -8.44 8.05 -15.08
CA ARG A 540 -7.50 6.97 -15.39
C ARG A 540 -7.20 6.85 -16.88
N ASN A 541 -8.23 6.90 -17.73
CA ASN A 541 -8.04 6.89 -19.19
C ASN A 541 -7.22 8.09 -19.67
N GLN A 542 -7.37 9.25 -19.03
CA GLN A 542 -6.58 10.44 -19.34
C GLN A 542 -5.13 10.30 -18.88
N VAL A 543 -4.87 9.70 -17.71
CA VAL A 543 -3.51 9.35 -17.25
C VAL A 543 -2.86 8.37 -18.21
N LEU A 544 -3.57 7.32 -18.60
CA LEU A 544 -3.14 6.38 -19.63
C LEU A 544 -2.81 7.09 -20.96
N THR A 545 -3.65 8.03 -21.37
CA THR A 545 -3.40 8.83 -22.58
C THR A 545 -2.14 9.68 -22.44
N PHE A 546 -1.95 10.32 -21.29
CA PHE A 546 -0.79 11.15 -21.00
C PHE A 546 0.52 10.36 -21.03
N VAL A 547 0.52 9.15 -20.48
CA VAL A 547 1.69 8.24 -20.47
C VAL A 547 1.90 7.58 -21.85
N GLY A 548 1.09 7.90 -22.86
CA GLY A 548 1.23 7.37 -24.22
C GLY A 548 0.62 5.98 -24.44
N LEU A 549 -0.17 5.49 -23.49
CA LEU A 549 -0.69 4.12 -23.47
C LEU A 549 -2.02 3.95 -24.21
N LYS A 550 -2.70 5.06 -24.50
CA LYS A 550 -4.04 5.03 -25.10
C LYS A 550 -4.05 4.81 -26.61
N ALA A 551 -2.88 4.75 -27.26
CA ALA A 551 -2.80 4.47 -28.69
C ALA A 551 -3.38 3.09 -29.08
N MET A 552 -3.63 2.19 -28.12
CA MET A 552 -4.16 0.83 -28.38
C MET A 552 -5.60 0.59 -27.91
N ALA A 553 -6.21 1.52 -27.17
CA ALA A 553 -7.57 1.37 -26.65
C ALA A 553 -8.54 2.29 -27.41
N SER A 554 -9.19 1.71 -28.43
CA SER A 554 -10.37 2.16 -29.17
C SER A 554 -10.21 3.14 -30.35
N SER A 555 -10.21 2.58 -31.56
CA SER A 555 -10.89 3.17 -32.74
C SER A 555 -12.42 3.05 -32.65
N GLU A 556 -12.97 2.34 -31.67
CA GLU A 556 -14.41 2.33 -31.40
C GLU A 556 -14.81 3.54 -30.55
N SER A 557 -14.95 4.67 -31.25
CA SER A 557 -15.69 5.84 -30.77
C SER A 557 -17.09 5.41 -30.33
N SER A 558 -17.26 5.19 -29.03
CA SER A 558 -18.58 5.27 -28.40
C SER A 558 -18.99 6.74 -28.40
N THR A 559 -19.55 7.16 -29.54
CA THR A 559 -20.21 8.45 -29.69
C THR A 559 -21.26 8.52 -28.59
N ILE A 560 -21.00 9.32 -27.56
CA ILE A 560 -21.98 9.63 -26.52
C ILE A 560 -23.13 10.33 -27.25
N ARG A 561 -24.16 9.56 -27.63
CA ARG A 561 -25.45 10.13 -28.03
C ARG A 561 -25.97 10.87 -26.82
N VAL A 562 -25.77 12.19 -26.82
CA VAL A 562 -26.55 13.10 -25.99
C VAL A 562 -27.99 12.86 -26.40
N VAL A 563 -28.73 12.09 -25.61
CA VAL A 563 -30.17 12.00 -25.74
C VAL A 563 -30.68 13.37 -25.35
N THR A 564 -30.87 14.23 -26.35
CA THR A 564 -31.59 15.49 -26.19
C THR A 564 -33.01 15.11 -25.81
N VAL A 565 -33.31 15.16 -24.50
CA VAL A 565 -34.68 15.03 -24.01
C VAL A 565 -35.42 16.23 -24.59
N LYS A 566 -36.20 15.98 -25.65
CA LYS A 566 -37.17 16.96 -26.16
C LYS A 566 -38.02 17.38 -24.97
N SER A 567 -38.01 18.69 -24.72
CA SER A 567 -38.85 19.40 -23.77
C SER A 567 -40.26 18.82 -23.76
N LEU A 568 -40.64 18.18 -22.66
CA LEU A 568 -42.03 17.89 -22.36
C LEU A 568 -42.77 19.24 -22.34
N HIS A 569 -43.76 19.33 -23.22
CA HIS A 569 -44.62 20.48 -23.39
C HIS A 569 -45.20 20.97 -22.06
N ARG A 570 -45.29 22.31 -21.97
CA ARG A 570 -46.16 23.05 -21.06
C ARG A 570 -47.53 22.38 -20.99
N ILE A 571 -47.92 21.89 -19.82
CA ILE A 571 -49.32 21.83 -19.43
C ILE A 571 -49.59 23.14 -18.69
N SER A 572 -50.31 24.03 -19.36
CA SER A 572 -50.92 25.22 -18.79
C SER A 572 -52.00 24.79 -17.80
N PHE A 573 -51.92 25.30 -16.57
CA PHE A 573 -53.08 25.51 -15.70
C PHE A 573 -53.56 26.93 -15.86
#